data_AF-A0A818Z3F2-F1
#
_entry.id   AF-A0A818Z3F2-F1
#
_cell.length_a   1.000
_cell.length_b   1.000
_cell.length_c   1.000
_cell.angle_alpha   90.00
_cell.angle_beta   90.00
_cell.angle_gamma   90.00
#
_symmetry.space_group_name_H-M   'P 1'
#
loop_
_entity.id
_entity.type
_entity.pdbx_description
1 polymer ?
#
loop_
_entity_poly.entity_id
_entity_poly.type
_entity_poly.pdbx_seq_one_letter_code
_entity_poly.pdbx_strand_id
1 'polypeptide(L)'
;VEDDRICDDKHRLLKEFINAIIYNLIKSSNHFRYSDSIKDFALSLYILGGKLTYEFVRLNLAGSLPNLTMLHSLISNSNLKISEAEFRFDELQNKFKNLNIQYAFCSEDMTSVMKKIKYDSIANTFVGFPTPLAHGIPIKEYYKTDSFDILKLWFSSIEKSSLLNVHMIQPLQYSSQNVIPSPFLLAAYGTNTTTTADDILQRWWYIFNQFLQRKIRIIGFSTDADAKYLRAMRLISGFFGSSSNLQLHQHPLAFKIQTTSQWP
;
A
#
# COMPACT_ATOMS: atom_id res chain seq x y z
N VAL A 1 -18.44 39.66 26.03
CA VAL A 1 -18.71 39.20 24.66
C VAL A 1 -17.37 38.75 24.13
N GLU A 2 -17.27 37.49 23.70
CA GLU A 2 -16.05 36.64 23.67
C GLU A 2 -15.67 36.20 25.10
N ASP A 3 -15.62 34.91 25.47
CA ASP A 3 -14.94 33.81 24.78
C ASP A 3 -15.45 32.43 25.28
N ASP A 4 -16.69 32.06 24.93
CA ASP A 4 -17.37 30.81 25.37
C ASP A 4 -17.29 29.65 24.34
N ARG A 5 -16.32 29.67 23.41
CA ARG A 5 -16.26 28.70 22.28
C ARG A 5 -15.19 27.62 22.38
N ILE A 6 -14.69 27.33 23.58
CA ILE A 6 -13.60 26.36 23.78
C ILE A 6 -14.00 25.26 24.78
N CYS A 7 -15.16 24.60 24.65
CA CYS A 7 -15.41 23.39 25.45
C CYS A 7 -16.59 22.49 25.00
N ASP A 8 -16.66 21.97 23.76
CA ASP A 8 -17.66 20.91 23.49
C ASP A 8 -17.25 19.73 22.56
N ASP A 9 -16.01 19.68 22.10
CA ASP A 9 -15.59 18.64 21.13
C ASP A 9 -15.21 17.29 21.76
N LYS A 10 -14.88 17.26 23.06
CA LYS A 10 -14.28 16.08 23.71
C LYS A 10 -15.22 14.86 23.76
N HIS A 11 -16.52 15.09 23.64
CA HIS A 11 -17.55 14.04 23.65
C HIS A 11 -18.40 14.03 22.37
N ARG A 12 -17.94 14.68 21.28
CA ARG A 12 -18.73 14.80 20.05
C ARG A 12 -19.20 13.45 19.52
N LEU A 13 -18.28 12.49 19.37
CA LEU A 13 -18.62 11.15 18.90
C LEU A 13 -19.58 10.43 19.86
N LEU A 14 -19.37 10.54 21.17
CA LEU A 14 -20.24 9.91 22.17
C LEU A 14 -21.67 10.48 22.09
N LYS A 15 -21.81 11.81 21.99
CA LYS A 15 -23.09 12.49 21.81
C LYS A 15 -23.77 12.05 20.51
N GLU A 16 -23.05 12.04 19.40
CA GLU A 16 -23.56 11.56 18.11
C GLU A 16 -24.04 10.11 18.19
N PHE A 17 -23.27 9.25 18.87
CA PHE A 17 -23.57 7.83 19.02
C PHE A 17 -24.85 7.61 19.83
N ILE A 18 -24.99 8.28 20.99
CA ILE A 18 -26.19 8.22 21.81
C ILE A 18 -27.40 8.75 21.03
N ASN A 19 -27.26 9.88 20.35
CA ASN A 19 -28.34 10.47 19.55
C ASN A 19 -28.77 9.54 18.40
N ALA A 20 -27.83 8.89 17.73
CA ALA A 20 -28.13 7.92 16.68
C ALA A 20 -28.91 6.71 17.23
N ILE A 21 -28.53 6.18 18.39
CA ILE A 21 -29.26 5.09 19.05
C ILE A 21 -30.69 5.53 19.36
N ILE A 22 -30.87 6.66 20.06
CA ILE A 22 -32.20 7.16 20.44
C ILE A 22 -33.06 7.37 19.19
N TYR A 23 -32.51 8.00 18.15
CA TYR A 23 -33.22 8.25 16.90
C TYR A 23 -33.60 6.97 16.16
N ASN A 24 -32.69 5.99 16.10
CA ASN A 24 -32.90 4.75 15.37
C ASN A 24 -33.84 3.79 16.11
N LEU A 25 -33.80 3.74 17.45
CA LEU A 25 -34.68 2.86 18.23
C LEU A 25 -36.18 3.15 18.06
N ILE A 26 -36.54 4.38 17.67
CA ILE A 26 -37.93 4.77 17.39
C ILE A 26 -38.37 4.29 16.00
N LYS A 27 -37.44 3.86 15.14
CA LYS A 27 -37.70 3.47 13.76
C LYS A 27 -37.62 1.96 13.57
N SER A 28 -38.18 1.48 12.45
CA SER A 28 -37.91 0.13 11.99
C SER A 28 -36.44 -0.01 11.57
N SER A 29 -35.89 -1.21 11.75
CA SER A 29 -34.48 -1.55 11.48
C SER A 29 -34.01 -1.21 10.05
N ASN A 30 -34.94 -1.16 9.09
CA ASN A 30 -34.66 -0.82 7.69
C ASN A 30 -34.44 0.68 7.45
N HIS A 31 -34.75 1.55 8.42
CA HIS A 31 -34.70 3.01 8.27
C HIS A 31 -33.65 3.68 9.17
N PHE A 32 -32.74 2.88 9.73
CA PHE A 32 -31.64 3.40 10.54
C PHE A 32 -30.75 4.33 9.71
N ARG A 33 -30.36 5.45 10.30
CA ARG A 33 -29.47 6.44 9.69
C ARG A 33 -28.28 6.69 10.59
N TYR A 34 -27.13 6.93 9.97
CA TYR A 34 -25.85 7.10 10.64
C TYR A 34 -25.13 8.31 10.07
N SER A 35 -24.53 9.11 10.95
CA SER A 35 -23.60 10.19 10.56
C SER A 35 -22.31 9.59 9.98
N ASP A 36 -21.53 10.41 9.28
CA ASP A 36 -20.26 9.95 8.71
C ASP A 36 -19.24 9.59 9.80
N SER A 37 -19.22 10.30 10.93
CA SER A 37 -18.36 9.93 12.07
C SER A 37 -18.71 8.55 12.65
N ILE A 38 -19.99 8.17 12.70
CA ILE A 38 -20.39 6.81 13.12
C ILE A 38 -19.99 5.77 12.07
N LYS A 39 -20.12 6.08 10.78
CA LYS A 39 -19.66 5.19 9.70
C LYS A 39 -18.15 4.97 9.76
N ASP A 40 -17.36 6.02 9.99
CA ASP A 40 -15.90 5.95 10.11
C ASP A 40 -15.49 5.14 11.34
N PHE A 41 -16.17 5.34 12.46
CA PHE A 41 -16.00 4.53 13.67
C PHE A 41 -16.35 3.06 13.42
N ALA A 42 -17.48 2.80 12.74
CA ALA A 42 -17.91 1.45 12.40
C ALA A 42 -16.92 0.73 11.48
N LEU A 43 -16.40 1.40 10.46
CA LEU A 43 -15.36 0.89 9.58
C LEU A 43 -14.07 0.58 10.36
N SER A 44 -13.65 1.50 11.22
CA SER A 44 -12.46 1.31 12.07
C SER A 44 -12.61 0.13 13.01
N LEU A 45 -13.77 -0.01 13.67
CA LEU A 45 -14.08 -1.14 14.55
C LEU A 45 -14.11 -2.46 13.77
N TYR A 46 -14.69 -2.48 12.57
CA TYR A 46 -14.73 -3.68 11.73
C TYR A 46 -13.33 -4.10 11.24
N ILE A 47 -12.51 -3.15 10.80
CA ILE A 47 -11.17 -3.41 10.27
C ILE A 47 -10.21 -3.83 11.38
N LEU A 48 -10.20 -3.12 12.52
CA LEU A 48 -9.25 -3.38 13.61
C LEU A 48 -9.74 -4.47 14.57
N GLY A 49 -11.04 -4.47 14.90
CA GLY A 49 -11.64 -5.44 15.83
C GLY A 49 -12.10 -6.73 15.16
N GLY A 50 -12.28 -6.73 13.84
CA GLY A 50 -12.75 -7.88 13.08
C GLY A 50 -14.27 -8.06 13.13
N LYS A 51 -14.77 -8.94 12.25
CA LYS A 51 -16.22 -9.18 12.04
C LYS A 51 -16.95 -9.60 13.33
N LEU A 52 -16.36 -10.49 14.13
CA LEU A 52 -17.01 -11.02 15.34
C LEU A 52 -17.20 -9.94 16.40
N THR A 53 -16.16 -9.15 16.67
CA THR A 53 -16.21 -8.01 17.59
C THR A 53 -17.23 -6.98 17.11
N TYR A 54 -17.22 -6.66 15.82
CA TYR A 54 -18.17 -5.72 15.23
C TYR A 54 -19.62 -6.19 15.41
N GLU A 55 -19.92 -7.44 15.04
CA GLU A 55 -21.26 -8.00 15.17
C GLU A 55 -21.71 -8.10 16.63
N PHE A 56 -20.80 -8.46 17.55
CA PHE A 56 -21.09 -8.49 18.98
C PHE A 56 -21.55 -7.11 19.47
N VAL A 57 -20.81 -6.05 19.16
CA VAL A 57 -21.19 -4.69 19.57
C VAL A 57 -22.49 -4.26 18.90
N ARG A 58 -22.63 -4.50 17.58
CA ARG A 58 -23.83 -4.11 16.81
C ARG A 58 -25.11 -4.78 17.32
N LEU A 59 -25.04 -6.06 17.70
CA LEU A 59 -26.19 -6.82 18.17
C LEU A 59 -26.56 -6.46 19.62
N ASN A 60 -25.58 -6.17 20.48
CA ASN A 60 -25.83 -5.77 21.86
C ASN A 60 -26.26 -4.29 21.99
N LEU A 61 -25.92 -3.45 21.02
CA LEU A 61 -26.31 -2.04 20.98
C LEU A 61 -27.17 -1.77 19.73
N ALA A 62 -28.43 -2.19 19.77
CA ALA A 62 -29.35 -2.03 18.65
C ALA A 62 -29.48 -0.56 18.20
N GLY A 63 -29.42 -0.32 16.89
CA GLY A 63 -29.51 1.03 16.31
C GLY A 63 -28.22 1.86 16.36
N SER A 64 -27.16 1.34 16.98
CA SER A 64 -25.89 2.07 17.16
C SER A 64 -24.95 2.02 15.94
N LEU A 65 -24.87 0.87 15.27
CA LEU A 65 -23.92 0.61 14.20
C LEU A 65 -24.61 0.10 12.92
N PRO A 66 -24.09 0.46 11.73
CA PRO A 66 -24.58 -0.04 10.45
C PRO A 66 -24.61 -1.57 10.35
N ASN A 67 -25.52 -2.12 9.55
CA ASN A 67 -25.46 -3.53 9.21
C ASN A 67 -24.28 -3.84 8.26
N LEU A 68 -23.92 -5.12 8.14
CA LEU A 68 -22.80 -5.56 7.29
C LEU A 68 -22.98 -5.18 5.82
N THR A 69 -24.20 -5.20 5.28
CA THR A 69 -24.46 -4.81 3.89
C THR A 69 -24.09 -3.36 3.63
N MET A 70 -24.49 -2.46 4.53
CA MET A 70 -24.13 -1.05 4.47
C MET A 70 -22.62 -0.87 4.64
N LEU A 71 -22.00 -1.61 5.57
CA LEU A 71 -20.56 -1.54 5.79
C LEU A 71 -19.76 -2.03 4.56
N HIS A 72 -20.18 -3.12 3.93
CA HIS A 72 -19.59 -3.59 2.68
C HIS A 72 -19.79 -2.59 1.53
N SER A 73 -20.95 -1.94 1.46
CA SER A 73 -21.20 -0.85 0.48
C SER A 73 -20.28 0.35 0.73
N LEU A 74 -20.06 0.73 1.98
CA LEU A 74 -19.10 1.79 2.32
C LEU A 74 -17.67 1.43 1.91
N ILE A 75 -17.26 0.18 2.14
CA ILE A 75 -15.94 -0.30 1.71
C ILE A 75 -15.84 -0.32 0.17
N SER A 76 -16.85 -0.84 -0.53
CA SER A 76 -16.83 -0.94 -1.99
C SER A 76 -16.88 0.42 -2.68
N ASN A 77 -17.58 1.38 -2.09
CA ASN A 77 -17.70 2.75 -2.60
C ASN A 77 -16.54 3.64 -2.16
N SER A 78 -15.65 3.15 -1.30
CA SER A 78 -14.43 3.89 -0.99
C SER A 78 -13.52 3.92 -2.21
N ASN A 79 -12.99 5.10 -2.54
CA ASN A 79 -11.97 5.27 -3.59
C ASN A 79 -10.59 4.67 -3.19
N LEU A 80 -10.59 3.66 -2.32
CA LEU A 80 -9.41 3.05 -1.72
C LEU A 80 -9.10 1.67 -2.31
N LYS A 81 -9.86 1.21 -3.32
CA LYS A 81 -9.57 -0.04 -4.01
C LYS A 81 -8.20 0.06 -4.68
N ILE A 82 -7.34 -0.90 -4.36
CA ILE A 82 -6.00 -1.02 -4.94
C ILE A 82 -6.09 -1.97 -6.12
N SER A 83 -5.53 -1.57 -7.25
CA SER A 83 -5.42 -2.41 -8.44
C SER A 83 -4.06 -3.11 -8.49
N GLU A 84 -4.03 -4.33 -9.01
CA GLU A 84 -2.77 -5.04 -9.26
C GLU A 84 -1.88 -4.24 -10.23
N ALA A 85 -0.58 -4.20 -9.96
CA ALA A 85 0.42 -3.54 -10.80
C ALA A 85 0.24 -2.02 -11.00
N GLU A 86 -0.63 -1.38 -10.23
CA GLU A 86 -0.81 0.06 -10.24
C GLU A 86 0.13 0.75 -9.27
N PHE A 87 0.92 1.71 -9.77
CA PHE A 87 1.72 2.60 -8.93
C PHE A 87 0.95 3.86 -8.57
N ARG A 88 0.64 4.01 -7.28
CA ARG A 88 -0.21 5.07 -6.71
C ARG A 88 0.56 6.34 -6.34
N PHE A 89 1.32 6.88 -7.30
CA PHE A 89 2.19 8.03 -7.05
C PHE A 89 1.42 9.32 -6.73
N ASP A 90 0.23 9.50 -7.29
CA ASP A 90 -0.54 10.74 -7.15
C ASP A 90 -1.24 10.81 -5.79
N GLU A 91 -1.81 9.70 -5.33
CA GLU A 91 -2.39 9.61 -3.97
C GLU A 91 -1.31 9.78 -2.91
N LEU A 92 -0.13 9.23 -3.15
CA LEU A 92 1.02 9.41 -2.28
C LEU A 92 1.47 10.87 -2.25
N GLN A 93 1.52 11.56 -3.39
CA GLN A 93 1.85 12.98 -3.45
C GLN A 93 0.85 13.82 -2.66
N ASN A 94 -0.44 13.54 -2.78
CA ASN A 94 -1.48 14.24 -2.02
C ASN A 94 -1.31 14.01 -0.51
N LYS A 95 -1.02 12.76 -0.10
CA LYS A 95 -0.71 12.44 1.31
C LYS A 95 0.51 13.24 1.81
N PHE A 96 1.58 13.32 1.02
CA PHE A 96 2.81 14.00 1.39
C PHE A 96 2.64 15.52 1.46
N LYS A 97 1.89 16.12 0.52
CA LYS A 97 1.52 17.55 0.55
C LYS A 97 0.75 17.89 1.81
N ASN A 98 -0.26 17.09 2.16
CA ASN A 98 -1.10 17.32 3.35
C ASN A 98 -0.32 17.25 4.66
N LEU A 99 0.72 16.41 4.72
CA LEU A 99 1.59 16.24 5.88
C LEU A 99 2.88 17.09 5.81
N ASN A 100 3.05 17.88 4.75
CA ASN A 100 4.27 18.64 4.46
C ASN A 100 5.57 17.78 4.53
N ILE A 101 5.53 16.59 3.93
CA ILE A 101 6.65 15.64 3.89
C ILE A 101 7.31 15.71 2.51
N GLN A 102 8.64 15.76 2.49
CA GLN A 102 9.43 15.81 1.26
C GLN A 102 10.40 14.65 1.11
N TYR A 103 10.62 13.86 2.16
CA TYR A 103 11.60 12.79 2.19
C TYR A 103 10.92 11.45 2.45
N ALA A 104 11.43 10.40 1.80
CA ALA A 104 10.91 9.06 1.96
C ALA A 104 12.01 8.01 1.76
N PHE A 105 11.73 6.82 2.29
CA PHE A 105 12.48 5.60 2.04
C PHE A 105 11.58 4.61 1.28
N CYS A 106 12.14 3.89 0.31
CA CYS A 106 11.40 2.89 -0.44
C CYS A 106 11.80 1.49 0.01
N SER A 107 10.84 0.63 0.28
CA SER A 107 11.06 -0.77 0.63
C SER A 107 10.41 -1.66 -0.41
N GLU A 108 11.16 -2.59 -0.97
CA GLU A 108 10.65 -3.63 -1.87
C GLU A 108 10.88 -4.99 -1.23
N ASP A 109 9.85 -5.84 -1.23
CA ASP A 109 9.97 -7.20 -0.75
C ASP A 109 8.93 -8.13 -1.40
N MET A 110 9.24 -9.43 -1.44
CA MET A 110 8.35 -10.46 -1.94
C MET A 110 7.82 -11.34 -0.81
N THR A 111 6.50 -11.37 -0.64
CA THR A 111 5.85 -12.27 0.32
C THR A 111 5.18 -13.44 -0.40
N SER A 112 5.16 -14.61 0.25
CA SER A 112 4.37 -15.74 -0.22
C SER A 112 2.88 -15.49 -0.09
N VAL A 113 2.09 -15.94 -1.07
CA VAL A 113 0.63 -15.82 -1.10
C VAL A 113 -0.03 -17.14 -1.49
N MET A 114 -1.29 -17.31 -1.09
CA MET A 114 -2.10 -18.44 -1.55
C MET A 114 -2.39 -18.32 -3.04
N LYS A 115 -1.98 -19.34 -3.81
CA LYS A 115 -2.20 -19.43 -5.26
C LYS A 115 -3.70 -19.46 -5.59
N LYS A 116 -4.27 -18.29 -5.92
CA LYS A 116 -5.69 -18.16 -6.29
C LYS A 116 -5.86 -17.14 -7.40
N ILE A 117 -6.59 -17.55 -8.44
CA ILE A 117 -7.03 -16.64 -9.50
C ILE A 117 -8.39 -16.06 -9.10
N LYS A 118 -8.55 -14.75 -9.25
CA LYS A 118 -9.83 -14.05 -9.07
C LYS A 118 -10.11 -13.20 -10.30
N TYR A 119 -11.37 -13.17 -10.70
CA TYR A 119 -11.85 -12.25 -11.71
C TYR A 119 -12.25 -10.93 -11.04
N ASP A 120 -11.72 -9.81 -11.56
CA ASP A 120 -12.16 -8.47 -11.23
C ASP A 120 -13.14 -7.98 -12.29
N SER A 121 -14.43 -7.98 -11.94
CA SER A 121 -15.50 -7.58 -12.85
C SER A 121 -15.49 -6.08 -13.19
N ILE A 122 -14.81 -5.26 -12.39
CA ILE A 122 -14.75 -3.80 -12.64
C ILE A 122 -13.75 -3.51 -13.76
N ALA A 123 -12.57 -4.11 -13.70
CA ALA A 123 -11.51 -3.92 -14.70
C ALA A 123 -11.65 -4.87 -15.92
N ASN A 124 -12.50 -5.91 -15.80
CA ASN A 124 -12.59 -7.06 -16.71
C ASN A 124 -11.23 -7.77 -16.83
N THR A 125 -10.62 -8.10 -15.69
CA THR A 125 -9.28 -8.69 -15.64
C THR A 125 -9.16 -9.85 -14.67
N PHE A 126 -8.25 -10.78 -14.94
CA PHE A 126 -7.89 -11.85 -14.01
C PHE A 126 -6.65 -11.48 -13.19
N VAL A 127 -6.77 -11.58 -11.86
CA VAL A 127 -5.69 -11.32 -10.89
C VAL A 127 -5.24 -12.64 -10.28
N GLY A 128 -3.94 -12.80 -10.04
CA GLY A 128 -3.35 -13.98 -9.39
C GLY A 128 -2.48 -14.85 -10.30
N PHE A 129 -2.29 -14.45 -11.56
CA PHE A 129 -1.18 -14.91 -12.39
C PHE A 129 0.05 -14.00 -12.15
N PRO A 130 1.28 -14.47 -12.40
CA PRO A 130 2.47 -13.63 -12.36
C PRO A 130 2.33 -12.50 -13.38
N THR A 131 2.36 -11.25 -12.93
CA THR A 131 2.25 -10.09 -13.80
C THR A 131 3.51 -9.96 -14.66
N PRO A 132 3.39 -9.91 -16.01
CA PRO A 132 4.53 -9.68 -16.87
C PRO A 132 5.16 -8.32 -16.63
N LEU A 133 6.48 -8.24 -16.82
CA LEU A 133 7.25 -7.02 -16.65
C LEU A 133 7.68 -6.48 -18.02
N ALA A 134 7.50 -5.17 -18.23
CA ALA A 134 8.13 -4.41 -19.30
C ALA A 134 9.17 -3.49 -18.67
N HIS A 135 10.45 -3.71 -18.97
CA HIS A 135 11.55 -2.93 -18.38
C HIS A 135 11.52 -2.92 -16.84
N GLY A 136 11.28 -4.09 -16.23
CA GLY A 136 11.11 -4.21 -14.79
C GLY A 136 9.81 -3.65 -14.22
N ILE A 137 8.98 -2.96 -15.00
CA ILE A 137 7.71 -2.40 -14.56
C ILE A 137 6.57 -3.39 -14.85
N PRO A 138 5.74 -3.74 -13.85
CA PRO A 138 4.61 -4.63 -14.07
C PRO A 138 3.58 -3.99 -15.00
N ILE A 139 3.05 -4.78 -15.94
CA ILE A 139 2.04 -4.32 -16.90
C ILE A 139 0.66 -4.43 -16.25
N LYS A 140 0.03 -3.28 -15.98
CA LYS A 140 -1.33 -3.18 -15.46
C LYS A 140 -2.33 -3.86 -16.40
N GLU A 141 -3.29 -4.57 -15.83
CA GLU A 141 -4.41 -5.19 -16.56
C GLU A 141 -3.99 -6.16 -17.68
N TYR A 142 -2.81 -6.79 -17.58
CA TYR A 142 -2.29 -7.67 -18.64
C TYR A 142 -3.23 -8.83 -19.00
N TYR A 143 -3.84 -9.47 -18.01
CA TYR A 143 -4.74 -10.62 -18.19
C TYR A 143 -6.18 -10.17 -18.45
N LYS A 144 -6.36 -9.37 -19.50
CA LYS A 144 -7.64 -8.89 -20.02
C LYS A 144 -7.89 -9.52 -21.38
N THR A 145 -9.02 -10.20 -21.53
CA THR A 145 -9.40 -10.81 -22.81
C THR A 145 -10.90 -11.06 -22.85
N ASP A 146 -11.47 -10.93 -24.05
CA ASP A 146 -12.85 -11.35 -24.34
C ASP A 146 -12.90 -12.72 -25.05
N SER A 147 -11.73 -13.35 -25.29
CA SER A 147 -11.62 -14.66 -25.95
C SER A 147 -11.50 -15.80 -24.95
N PHE A 148 -12.42 -16.76 -25.05
CA PHE A 148 -12.38 -17.99 -24.25
C PHE A 148 -11.13 -18.84 -24.53
N ASP A 149 -10.64 -18.87 -25.77
CA ASP A 149 -9.45 -19.66 -26.12
C ASP A 149 -8.19 -19.12 -25.46
N ILE A 150 -8.05 -17.79 -25.41
CA ILE A 150 -6.95 -17.13 -24.69
C ILE A 150 -7.06 -17.42 -23.19
N LEU A 151 -8.27 -17.34 -22.62
CA LEU A 151 -8.49 -17.67 -21.21
C LEU A 151 -8.13 -19.13 -20.93
N LYS A 152 -8.58 -20.07 -21.76
CA LYS A 152 -8.27 -21.50 -21.64
C LYS A 152 -6.76 -21.73 -21.72
N LEU A 153 -6.06 -21.03 -22.60
CA LEU A 153 -4.62 -21.07 -22.71
C LEU A 153 -3.94 -20.59 -21.43
N TRP A 154 -4.34 -19.46 -20.85
CA TRP A 154 -3.75 -18.96 -19.61
C TRP A 154 -3.90 -19.95 -18.45
N PHE A 155 -5.09 -20.51 -18.27
CA PHE A 155 -5.36 -21.45 -17.17
C PHE A 155 -4.65 -22.81 -17.35
N SER A 156 -4.28 -23.19 -18.56
CA SER A 156 -3.55 -24.45 -18.83
C SER A 156 -2.03 -24.29 -18.86
N SER A 157 -1.53 -23.11 -19.25
CA SER A 157 -0.10 -22.90 -19.52
C SER A 157 0.62 -22.02 -18.49
N ILE A 158 -0.10 -21.18 -17.74
CA ILE A 158 0.52 -20.22 -16.81
C ILE A 158 0.35 -20.71 -15.38
N GLU A 159 1.46 -20.85 -14.67
CA GLU A 159 1.43 -21.15 -13.25
C GLU A 159 0.88 -19.96 -12.45
N LYS A 160 0.02 -20.24 -11.47
CA LYS A 160 -0.51 -19.23 -10.54
C LYS A 160 0.62 -18.61 -9.72
N SER A 161 0.50 -17.32 -9.45
CA SER A 161 1.46 -16.57 -8.65
C SER A 161 1.56 -17.14 -7.23
N SER A 162 2.76 -17.53 -6.81
CA SER A 162 3.06 -17.90 -5.41
C SER A 162 3.59 -16.74 -4.59
N LEU A 163 4.08 -15.68 -5.24
CA LEU A 163 4.69 -14.53 -4.60
C LEU A 163 3.90 -13.26 -4.95
N LEU A 164 3.91 -12.31 -4.04
CA LEU A 164 3.42 -10.96 -4.22
C LEU A 164 4.59 -10.01 -3.98
N ASN A 165 5.00 -9.28 -5.00
CA ASN A 165 5.97 -8.20 -4.82
C ASN A 165 5.24 -6.97 -4.29
N VAL A 166 5.80 -6.33 -3.26
CA VAL A 166 5.19 -5.23 -2.53
C VAL A 166 6.18 -4.07 -2.46
N HIS A 167 5.71 -2.89 -2.83
CA HIS A 167 6.46 -1.64 -2.72
C HIS A 167 5.85 -0.76 -1.65
N MET A 168 6.56 -0.59 -0.55
CA MET A 168 6.16 0.26 0.56
C MET A 168 6.99 1.54 0.56
N ILE A 169 6.36 2.65 0.89
CA ILE A 169 7.01 3.95 1.05
C ILE A 169 6.89 4.37 2.49
N GLN A 170 8.02 4.51 3.15
CA GLN A 170 8.13 5.03 4.50
C GLN A 170 8.39 6.54 4.43
N PRO A 171 7.44 7.38 4.83
CA PRO A 171 7.67 8.82 4.90
C PRO A 171 8.69 9.11 6.02
N LEU A 172 9.63 10.01 5.73
CA LEU A 172 10.64 10.47 6.69
C LEU A 172 10.26 11.87 7.11
N GLN A 173 9.80 12.01 8.35
CA GLN A 173 9.36 13.28 8.88
C GLN A 173 10.56 14.14 9.26
N TYR A 174 10.51 15.42 8.88
CA TYR A 174 11.58 16.40 9.16
C TYR A 174 11.19 17.40 10.26
N SER A 175 9.97 17.36 10.80
CA SER A 175 9.46 18.44 11.67
C SER A 175 8.74 17.97 12.94
N SER A 176 8.69 18.87 13.92
CA SER A 176 8.15 18.80 15.29
C SER A 176 6.63 18.54 15.42
N GLN A 177 5.98 17.97 14.39
CA GLN A 177 4.59 17.55 14.51
C GLN A 177 4.50 16.19 15.20
N ASN A 178 3.65 16.05 16.21
CA ASN A 178 3.41 14.79 16.93
C ASN A 178 2.65 13.71 16.09
N VAL A 179 2.67 13.83 14.76
CA VAL A 179 1.97 12.92 13.85
C VAL A 179 2.98 12.03 13.15
N ILE A 180 3.07 10.78 13.60
CA ILE A 180 3.93 9.77 12.96
C ILE A 180 3.27 9.36 11.63
N PRO A 181 3.90 9.62 10.47
CA PRO A 181 3.30 9.30 9.19
C PRO A 181 3.32 7.80 8.93
N SER A 182 2.15 7.25 8.58
CA SER A 182 2.04 5.81 8.28
C SER A 182 2.70 5.46 6.94
N PRO A 183 3.32 4.27 6.84
CA PRO A 183 3.78 3.72 5.57
C PRO A 183 2.66 3.73 4.53
N PHE A 184 3.03 3.83 3.26
CA PHE A 184 2.09 3.81 2.14
C PHE A 184 2.43 2.69 1.17
N LEU A 185 1.43 1.87 0.84
CA LEU A 185 1.55 0.86 -0.20
C LEU A 185 1.50 1.56 -1.57
N LEU A 186 2.65 1.63 -2.23
CA LEU A 186 2.78 2.27 -3.54
C LEU A 186 2.26 1.37 -4.66
N ALA A 187 2.64 0.10 -4.64
CA ALA A 187 2.22 -0.89 -5.64
C ALA A 187 2.34 -2.31 -5.07
N ALA A 188 1.53 -3.22 -5.57
CA ALA A 188 1.68 -4.65 -5.35
C ALA A 188 1.26 -5.44 -6.59
N TYR A 189 1.95 -6.54 -6.87
CA TYR A 189 1.62 -7.40 -8.01
C TYR A 189 2.10 -8.84 -7.84
N GLY A 190 1.37 -9.79 -8.44
CA GLY A 190 1.77 -11.18 -8.49
C GLY A 190 3.07 -11.36 -9.25
N THR A 191 4.00 -12.15 -8.74
CA THR A 191 5.26 -12.46 -9.40
C THR A 191 5.64 -13.93 -9.20
N ASN A 192 6.60 -14.36 -10.00
CA ASN A 192 7.32 -15.61 -9.83
C ASN A 192 8.80 -15.29 -9.51
N THR A 193 9.66 -16.31 -9.54
CA THR A 193 11.09 -16.19 -9.27
C THR A 193 11.91 -15.71 -10.48
N THR A 194 11.29 -15.40 -11.62
CA THR A 194 12.02 -15.07 -12.86
C THR A 194 12.48 -13.62 -12.94
N THR A 195 12.11 -12.76 -11.97
CA THR A 195 12.56 -11.37 -11.92
C THR A 195 14.09 -11.29 -11.80
N THR A 196 14.71 -10.54 -12.70
CA THR A 196 16.16 -10.37 -12.73
C THR A 196 16.62 -9.14 -11.93
N ALA A 197 17.93 -9.04 -11.67
CA ALA A 197 18.51 -7.84 -11.07
C ALA A 197 18.32 -6.59 -11.97
N ASP A 198 18.33 -6.76 -13.29
CA ASP A 198 18.16 -5.65 -14.24
C ASP A 198 16.72 -5.13 -14.24
N ASP A 199 15.73 -6.03 -14.07
CA ASP A 199 14.33 -5.65 -13.86
C ASP A 199 14.16 -4.83 -12.57
N ILE A 200 14.80 -5.26 -11.49
CA ILE A 200 14.76 -4.56 -10.20
C ILE A 200 15.35 -3.14 -10.35
N LEU A 201 16.50 -3.02 -11.01
CA LEU A 201 17.16 -1.73 -11.24
C LEU A 201 16.30 -0.76 -12.06
N GLN A 202 15.73 -1.24 -13.17
CA GLN A 202 14.86 -0.42 -14.01
C GLN A 202 13.62 0.04 -13.25
N ARG A 203 13.07 -0.83 -12.39
CA ARG A 203 11.96 -0.50 -11.49
C ARG A 203 12.33 0.55 -10.45
N TRP A 204 13.44 0.40 -9.75
CA TRP A 204 13.91 1.40 -8.79
C TRP A 204 14.17 2.75 -9.44
N TRP A 205 14.77 2.75 -10.63
CA TRP A 205 14.99 3.95 -11.43
C TRP A 205 13.68 4.65 -11.81
N TYR A 206 12.71 3.89 -12.30
CA TYR A 206 11.38 4.41 -12.61
C TYR A 206 10.72 5.03 -11.38
N ILE A 207 10.69 4.30 -10.26
CA ILE A 207 10.13 4.77 -9.00
C ILE A 207 10.80 6.07 -8.56
N PHE A 208 12.14 6.09 -8.54
CA PHE A 208 12.92 7.27 -8.17
C PHE A 208 12.57 8.49 -9.03
N ASN A 209 12.50 8.34 -10.36
CA ASN A 209 12.17 9.44 -11.26
C ASN A 209 10.73 9.95 -11.06
N GLN A 210 9.77 9.05 -10.85
CA GLN A 210 8.37 9.43 -10.59
C GLN A 210 8.24 10.23 -9.29
N PHE A 211 9.03 9.90 -8.26
CA PHE A 211 9.12 10.68 -7.03
C PHE A 211 9.78 12.05 -7.25
N LEU A 212 10.89 12.08 -7.98
CA LEU A 212 11.62 13.32 -8.26
C LEU A 212 10.75 14.35 -9.00
N GLN A 213 9.99 13.91 -10.02
CA GLN A 213 9.02 14.74 -10.74
C GLN A 213 7.95 15.34 -9.82
N ARG A 214 7.61 14.62 -8.74
CA ARG A 214 6.62 15.02 -7.73
C ARG A 214 7.21 15.84 -6.58
N LYS A 215 8.49 16.22 -6.66
CA LYS A 215 9.26 16.94 -5.64
C LYS A 215 9.40 16.18 -4.31
N ILE A 216 9.39 14.86 -4.36
CA ILE A 216 9.65 13.99 -3.22
C ILE A 216 11.02 13.36 -3.42
N ARG A 217 11.87 13.39 -2.38
CA ARG A 217 13.21 12.82 -2.41
C ARG A 217 13.23 11.45 -1.74
N ILE A 218 13.51 10.42 -2.53
CA ILE A 218 13.82 9.09 -2.00
C ILE A 218 15.28 9.09 -1.54
N ILE A 219 15.50 8.84 -0.24
CA ILE A 219 16.83 8.82 0.38
C ILE A 219 17.52 7.47 0.16
N GLY A 220 16.73 6.40 0.02
CA GLY A 220 17.27 5.07 -0.25
C GLY A 220 16.21 4.02 -0.51
N PHE A 221 16.70 2.85 -0.91
CA PHE A 221 15.94 1.64 -1.11
C PHE A 221 16.38 0.57 -0.10
N SER A 222 15.44 -0.17 0.47
CA SER A 222 15.68 -1.37 1.29
C SER A 222 14.98 -2.55 0.64
N THR A 223 15.59 -3.72 0.75
CA THR A 223 15.01 -4.97 0.28
C THR A 223 15.65 -6.12 1.05
N ASP A 224 15.07 -7.32 0.93
CA ASP A 224 15.62 -8.54 1.49
C ASP A 224 16.95 -8.95 0.81
N ALA A 225 17.68 -9.86 1.45
CA ALA A 225 19.02 -10.29 1.08
C ALA A 225 19.06 -11.37 -0.02
N ASP A 226 18.01 -11.49 -0.85
CA ASP A 226 18.05 -12.40 -1.99
C ASP A 226 19.17 -12.02 -2.98
N ALA A 227 19.78 -13.02 -3.62
CA ALA A 227 20.88 -12.81 -4.55
C ALA A 227 20.58 -11.80 -5.68
N LYS A 228 19.34 -11.78 -6.20
CA LYS A 228 18.90 -10.82 -7.23
C LYS A 228 18.87 -9.37 -6.72
N TYR A 229 18.42 -9.18 -5.48
CA TYR A 229 18.35 -7.89 -4.82
C TYR A 229 19.74 -7.41 -4.40
N LEU A 230 20.57 -8.29 -3.83
CA LEU A 230 21.97 -7.98 -3.52
C LEU A 230 22.76 -7.60 -4.78
N ARG A 231 22.52 -8.28 -5.91
CA ARG A 231 23.12 -7.91 -7.20
C ARG A 231 22.63 -6.54 -7.66
N ALA A 232 21.33 -6.25 -7.58
CA ALA A 232 20.78 -4.94 -7.92
C ALA A 232 21.36 -3.83 -7.01
N MET A 233 21.42 -4.05 -5.70
CA MET A 233 22.04 -3.13 -4.73
C MET A 233 23.51 -2.85 -5.06
N ARG A 234 24.29 -3.89 -5.40
CA ARG A 234 25.69 -3.75 -5.81
C ARG A 234 25.82 -2.89 -7.06
N LEU A 235 25.00 -3.17 -8.09
CA LEU A 235 25.01 -2.42 -9.34
C LEU A 235 24.57 -0.98 -9.15
N ILE A 236 23.52 -0.73 -8.36
CA ILE A 236 23.02 0.63 -8.12
C ILE A 236 23.98 1.45 -7.27
N SER A 237 24.65 0.84 -6.29
CA SER A 237 25.70 1.50 -5.51
C SER A 237 26.89 1.88 -6.38
N GLY A 238 27.25 1.03 -7.35
CA GLY A 238 28.25 1.34 -8.38
C GLY A 238 27.80 2.42 -9.36
N PHE A 239 26.51 2.43 -9.74
CA PHE A 239 25.89 3.41 -10.64
C PHE A 239 25.77 4.81 -10.01
N PHE A 240 25.26 4.88 -8.77
CA PHE A 240 25.25 6.12 -7.99
C PHE A 240 26.67 6.57 -7.62
N GLY A 241 27.62 5.64 -7.49
CA GLY A 241 29.05 5.95 -7.35
C GLY A 241 29.74 6.44 -8.63
N SER A 242 29.11 6.28 -9.81
CA SER A 242 29.66 6.71 -11.12
C SER A 242 28.97 7.94 -11.72
N SER A 243 27.78 8.32 -11.24
CA SER A 243 27.00 9.47 -11.71
C SER A 243 26.97 10.65 -10.72
N SER A 244 28.09 10.92 -10.07
CA SER A 244 28.39 12.27 -9.58
C SER A 244 29.46 12.84 -10.51
N ASN A 245 29.60 14.16 -10.64
CA ASN A 245 30.67 14.76 -11.44
C ASN A 245 32.10 14.51 -10.86
N LEU A 246 32.41 13.29 -10.40
CA LEU A 246 33.68 12.81 -9.84
C LEU A 246 33.78 11.28 -10.04
N GLN A 247 34.94 10.79 -10.54
CA GLN A 247 35.20 9.35 -10.68
C GLN A 247 35.77 8.75 -9.38
N LEU A 248 34.97 7.95 -8.66
CA LEU A 248 35.28 7.50 -7.28
C LEU A 248 35.90 6.09 -7.12
N HIS A 249 35.80 5.16 -8.08
CA HIS A 249 36.35 3.79 -7.95
C HIS A 249 37.48 3.44 -8.93
N GLN A 250 37.90 4.39 -9.76
CA GLN A 250 39.25 4.32 -10.32
C GLN A 250 40.30 4.83 -9.32
N HIS A 251 39.85 5.39 -8.19
CA HIS A 251 40.78 5.70 -7.11
C HIS A 251 41.13 4.42 -6.33
N PRO A 252 42.38 4.26 -5.89
CA PRO A 252 42.88 3.19 -5.00
C PRO A 252 42.16 3.03 -3.64
N LEU A 253 40.96 3.59 -3.45
CA LEU A 253 40.16 3.54 -2.22
C LEU A 253 38.84 2.76 -2.36
N ALA A 254 38.72 1.88 -3.36
CA ALA A 254 37.77 0.77 -3.32
C ALA A 254 38.06 -0.12 -2.09
N PHE A 255 37.03 -0.56 -1.36
CA PHE A 255 37.22 -1.25 -0.06
C PHE A 255 37.63 -2.72 -0.21
N LYS A 256 38.67 -3.13 0.52
CA LYS A 256 39.13 -4.54 0.67
C LYS A 256 39.00 -4.97 2.13
N ILE A 257 38.34 -6.09 2.35
CA ILE A 257 38.10 -6.65 3.69
C ILE A 257 39.32 -7.49 4.12
N GLN A 258 39.95 -7.15 5.24
CA GLN A 258 40.94 -8.00 5.92
C GLN A 258 40.40 -8.41 7.29
N THR A 259 40.20 -9.71 7.48
CA THR A 259 39.73 -10.32 8.73
C THR A 259 40.94 -10.63 9.62
N THR A 260 40.95 -10.13 10.86
CA THR A 260 41.99 -10.45 11.87
C THR A 260 41.64 -11.72 12.63
N SER A 261 42.63 -12.60 12.78
CA SER A 261 42.56 -13.96 13.32
C SER A 261 42.41 -14.07 14.84
N GLN A 262 41.63 -13.19 15.46
CA GLN A 262 41.17 -13.41 16.83
C GLN A 262 39.76 -12.85 16.93
N TRP A 263 38.80 -13.75 16.79
CA TRP A 263 37.59 -13.97 17.60
C TRP A 263 37.13 -15.39 17.20
N PRO A 264 36.66 -16.20 18.17
CA PRO A 264 36.80 -17.66 18.19
C PRO A 264 36.18 -18.40 16.98
#